data_AF-A0A351RCI6-F1
#
_entry.id   AF-A0A351RCI6-F1
#
_cell.length_a   1.000
_cell.length_b   1.000
_cell.length_c   1.000
_cell.angle_alpha   90.00
_cell.angle_beta   90.00
_cell.angle_gamma   90.00
#
_symmetry.space_group_name_H-M   'P 1'
#
loop_
_entity.id
_entity.type
_entity.pdbx_description
1 polymer ?
#
loop_
_entity_poly.entity_id
_entity_poly.type
_entity_poly.pdbx_seq_one_letter_code
_entity_poly.pdbx_strand_id
1 'polypeptide(L)'
;MTPTHRHSISWFAVIGVLAAGVHYVVAVSLELTHVLNAIYANTAGFLCAFPVSYFGHRKLSFSGQISSHLHAFPRFFIVALFGFLANQLLVINAIYFTSVPFWLVLGVVMVIVAVSTYFLSRYWAFKGGL
;
A
#
# COMPACT_ATOMS: atom_id res chain seq x y z
N MET A 1 -2.15 24.69 19.92
CA MET A 1 -2.01 23.48 19.07
C MET A 1 -2.99 22.43 19.60
N THR A 2 -4.09 22.19 18.89
CA THR A 2 -5.21 21.35 19.36
C THR A 2 -4.86 19.84 19.30
N PRO A 3 -5.26 19.01 20.27
CA PRO A 3 -4.77 17.62 20.41
C PRO A 3 -5.30 16.62 19.35
N THR A 4 -6.11 17.07 18.39
CA THR A 4 -6.92 16.19 17.54
C THR A 4 -6.20 15.65 16.30
N HIS A 5 -5.08 16.26 15.86
CA HIS A 5 -4.41 15.86 14.61
C HIS A 5 -3.42 14.68 14.74
N ARG A 6 -2.78 14.48 15.90
CA ARG A 6 -1.75 13.42 16.08
C ARG A 6 -2.31 12.00 16.04
N HIS A 7 -3.56 11.82 16.44
CA HIS A 7 -4.21 10.50 16.47
C HIS A 7 -4.52 9.97 15.06
N SER A 8 -4.95 10.84 14.13
CA SER A 8 -5.31 10.43 12.76
C SER A 8 -4.09 9.95 11.96
N ILE A 9 -2.95 10.62 12.10
CA ILE A 9 -1.68 10.26 11.43
C ILE A 9 -1.16 8.91 11.94
N SER A 10 -1.30 8.63 13.24
CA SER A 10 -0.86 7.36 13.84
C SER A 10 -1.71 6.18 13.35
N TRP A 11 -3.04 6.33 13.33
CA TRP A 11 -3.92 5.30 12.78
C TRP A 11 -3.73 5.10 11.28
N PHE A 12 -3.48 6.18 10.53
CA PHE A 12 -3.19 6.09 9.11
C PHE A 12 -1.98 5.19 8.83
N ALA A 13 -0.88 5.40 9.56
CA ALA A 13 0.31 4.55 9.45
C ALA A 13 0.02 3.09 9.83
N VAL A 14 -0.68 2.86 10.95
CA VAL A 14 -1.02 1.50 11.42
C VAL A 14 -1.85 0.74 10.39
N ILE A 15 -2.88 1.36 9.82
CA ILE A 15 -3.72 0.75 8.79
C ILE A 15 -2.91 0.45 7.52
N GLY A 16 -2.01 1.36 7.14
CA GLY A 16 -1.10 1.14 6.02
C GLY A 16 -0.20 -0.09 6.22
N VAL A 17 0.40 -0.24 7.41
CA VAL A 17 1.23 -1.40 7.74
C VAL A 17 0.40 -2.69 7.77
N LEU A 18 -0.81 -2.66 8.33
CA LEU A 18 -1.70 -3.82 8.34
C LEU A 18 -2.09 -4.24 6.91
N ALA A 19 -2.45 -3.29 6.05
CA ALA A 19 -2.77 -3.56 4.65
C ALA A 19 -1.57 -4.13 3.88
N ALA A 20 -0.37 -3.57 4.10
CA ALA A 20 0.87 -4.11 3.53
C ALA A 20 1.15 -5.54 4.02
N GLY A 21 0.93 -5.81 5.31
CA GLY A 21 1.04 -7.16 5.86
C GLY A 21 0.07 -8.15 5.20
N VAL A 22 -1.20 -7.75 5.02
CA VAL A 22 -2.20 -8.58 4.31
C VAL A 22 -1.77 -8.83 2.86
N HIS A 23 -1.31 -7.80 2.14
CA HIS A 23 -0.80 -7.96 0.78
C HIS A 23 0.29 -9.02 0.74
N TYR A 24 1.33 -8.84 1.57
CA TYR A 24 2.49 -9.71 1.60
C TYR A 24 2.10 -11.16 1.89
N VAL A 25 1.33 -11.39 2.97
CA VAL A 25 0.93 -12.73 3.39
C VAL A 25 0.10 -13.42 2.32
N VAL A 26 -0.88 -12.73 1.74
CA VAL A 26 -1.74 -13.31 0.69
C VAL A 26 -0.93 -13.64 -0.56
N ALA A 27 -0.12 -12.69 -1.05
CA ALA A 27 0.68 -12.90 -2.25
C ALA A 27 1.68 -14.05 -2.08
N VAL A 28 2.44 -14.06 -0.99
CA VAL A 28 3.42 -15.11 -0.71
C VAL A 28 2.72 -16.45 -0.52
N SER A 29 1.59 -16.52 0.20
CA SER A 29 0.88 -17.78 0.39
C SER A 29 0.35 -18.35 -0.92
N LEU A 30 -0.19 -17.52 -1.81
CA LEU A 30 -0.74 -17.95 -3.11
C LEU A 30 0.34 -18.43 -4.07
N GLU A 31 1.54 -17.83 -4.01
CA GLU A 31 2.69 -18.26 -4.82
C GLU A 31 3.34 -19.53 -4.26
N LEU A 32 3.53 -19.60 -2.93
CA LEU A 32 4.11 -20.77 -2.25
C LEU A 32 3.25 -22.03 -2.40
N THR A 33 1.93 -21.88 -2.45
CA THR A 33 1.00 -23.00 -2.69
C THR A 33 0.85 -23.34 -4.17
N HIS A 34 1.58 -22.67 -5.06
CA HIS A 34 1.50 -22.81 -6.51
C HIS A 34 0.10 -22.61 -7.10
N VAL A 35 -0.80 -21.93 -6.37
CA VAL A 35 -2.15 -21.60 -6.85
C VAL A 35 -2.07 -20.54 -7.94
N LEU A 36 -1.17 -19.57 -7.78
CA LEU A 36 -0.92 -18.51 -8.75
C LEU A 36 0.59 -18.33 -8.96
N ASN A 37 0.99 -17.91 -10.16
CA ASN A 37 2.35 -17.44 -10.39
C ASN A 37 2.60 -16.10 -9.66
N ALA A 38 3.85 -15.70 -9.49
CA ALA A 38 4.24 -14.48 -8.77
C ALA A 38 3.51 -13.20 -9.22
N ILE A 39 3.23 -13.05 -10.52
CA ILE A 39 2.55 -11.88 -11.09
C ILE A 39 1.09 -11.83 -10.62
N TYR A 40 0.37 -12.94 -10.77
CA TYR A 40 -1.03 -13.03 -10.37
C TYR A 40 -1.18 -13.06 -8.84
N ALA A 41 -0.25 -13.69 -8.13
CA ALA A 41 -0.22 -13.73 -6.67
C ALA A 41 -0.03 -12.31 -6.09
N ASN A 42 0.88 -11.51 -6.64
CA ASN A 42 1.06 -10.12 -6.23
C ASN A 42 -0.21 -9.28 -6.46
N THR A 43 -0.88 -9.49 -7.59
CA THR A 43 -2.13 -8.82 -7.92
C THR A 43 -3.26 -9.21 -6.97
N ALA A 44 -3.40 -10.51 -6.65
CA ALA A 44 -4.36 -10.99 -5.68
C ALA A 44 -4.11 -10.43 -4.27
N GLY A 45 -2.84 -10.36 -3.86
CA GLY A 45 -2.44 -9.73 -2.60
C GLY A 45 -2.89 -8.27 -2.51
N PHE A 46 -2.69 -7.49 -3.57
CA PHE A 46 -3.18 -6.10 -3.64
C PHE A 46 -4.71 -6.02 -3.56
N LEU A 47 -5.43 -6.86 -4.31
CA LEU A 47 -6.89 -6.88 -4.30
C LEU A 47 -7.46 -7.25 -2.93
N CYS A 48 -6.78 -8.09 -2.15
CA CYS A 48 -7.16 -8.40 -0.78
C CYS A 48 -6.78 -7.29 0.22
N ALA A 49 -5.63 -6.63 0.02
CA ALA A 49 -5.15 -5.56 0.89
C ALA A 49 -5.92 -4.24 0.73
N PHE A 50 -6.37 -3.92 -0.49
CA PHE A 50 -7.05 -2.67 -0.79
C PHE A 50 -8.34 -2.48 0.04
N PRO A 51 -9.26 -3.46 0.13
CA PRO A 51 -10.42 -3.38 1.02
C PRO A 51 -10.02 -3.20 2.48
N VAL A 52 -9.00 -3.92 2.97
CA VAL A 52 -8.54 -3.81 4.36
C VAL A 52 -8.08 -2.39 4.68
N SER A 53 -7.31 -1.78 3.77
CA SER A 53 -6.90 -0.39 3.89
C SER A 53 -8.11 0.56 3.88
N TYR A 54 -9.01 0.40 2.91
CA TYR A 54 -10.18 1.26 2.77
C TYR A 54 -11.12 1.19 3.99
N PHE A 55 -11.47 -0.01 4.44
CA PHE A 55 -12.32 -0.20 5.62
C PHE A 55 -11.63 0.23 6.91
N GLY A 56 -10.32 0.02 7.04
CA GLY A 56 -9.53 0.50 8.16
C GLY A 56 -9.59 2.03 8.27
N HIS A 57 -9.30 2.73 7.18
CA HIS A 57 -9.36 4.20 7.17
C HIS A 57 -10.79 4.72 7.36
N ARG A 58 -11.79 4.03 6.81
CA ARG A 58 -13.21 4.35 7.02
C ARG A 58 -13.61 4.26 8.49
N LYS A 59 -13.25 3.18 9.18
CA LYS A 59 -13.72 2.88 10.55
C LYS A 59 -12.94 3.64 11.62
N LEU A 60 -11.65 3.90 11.40
CA LEU A 60 -10.76 4.43 12.43
C LEU A 60 -10.25 5.84 12.14
N SER A 61 -9.89 6.16 10.88
CA SER A 61 -9.33 7.48 10.54
C SER A 61 -10.38 8.55 10.26
N PHE A 62 -11.57 8.17 9.76
CA PHE A 62 -12.60 9.12 9.28
C PHE A 62 -14.02 8.86 9.83
N SER A 63 -14.13 8.33 11.05
CA SER A 63 -15.41 7.95 11.69
C SER A 63 -16.45 9.10 11.88
N GLY A 64 -16.22 10.31 11.37
CA GLY A 64 -17.09 11.47 11.57
C GLY A 64 -17.51 12.27 10.32
N GLN A 65 -17.12 11.91 9.10
CA GLN A 65 -17.40 12.74 7.90
C GLN A 65 -18.16 11.98 6.80
N ILE A 66 -19.46 11.73 7.00
CA ILE A 66 -20.35 10.93 6.12
C ILE A 66 -20.53 11.51 4.69
N SER A 67 -20.28 12.81 4.48
CA SER A 67 -20.70 13.50 3.24
C SER A 67 -19.62 13.66 2.14
N SER A 68 -18.38 13.17 2.34
CA SER A 68 -17.25 13.34 1.40
C SER A 68 -16.81 12.05 0.65
N HIS A 69 -17.41 10.91 1.00
CA HIS A 69 -16.86 9.57 0.70
C HIS A 69 -16.81 9.18 -0.77
N LEU A 70 -17.81 9.55 -1.57
CA LEU A 70 -17.87 9.21 -3.00
C LEU A 70 -16.78 9.91 -3.82
N HIS A 71 -16.25 11.04 -3.34
CA HIS A 71 -15.17 11.76 -3.99
C HIS A 71 -13.78 11.34 -3.49
N ALA A 72 -13.66 10.90 -2.23
CA ALA A 72 -12.40 10.46 -1.65
C ALA A 72 -11.98 9.06 -2.12
N PHE A 73 -12.95 8.15 -2.31
CA PHE A 73 -12.69 6.78 -2.77
C PHE A 73 -11.92 6.68 -4.09
N PRO A 74 -12.36 7.29 -5.21
CA PRO A 74 -11.66 7.16 -6.49
C PRO A 74 -10.25 7.76 -6.43
N ARG A 75 -10.06 8.86 -5.70
CA ARG A 75 -8.73 9.45 -5.49
C ARG A 75 -7.81 8.52 -4.72
N PHE A 76 -8.30 7.90 -3.65
CA PHE A 76 -7.55 6.93 -2.87
C PHE A 76 -7.21 5.68 -3.71
N PHE A 77 -8.18 5.17 -4.48
CA PHE A 77 -7.98 4.05 -5.39
C PHE A 77 -6.92 4.35 -6.44
N ILE A 78 -6.93 5.53 -7.06
CA ILE A 78 -5.91 5.93 -8.04
C ILE A 78 -4.52 5.93 -7.40
N VAL A 79 -4.37 6.52 -6.20
CA VAL A 79 -3.07 6.53 -5.50
C VAL A 79 -2.61 5.11 -5.16
N ALA A 80 -3.49 4.27 -4.63
CA ALA A 80 -3.20 2.88 -4.32
C ALA A 80 -2.81 2.09 -5.58
N LEU A 81 -3.52 2.33 -6.69
CA LEU A 81 -3.25 1.69 -7.98
C LEU A 81 -1.90 2.10 -8.55
N PHE A 82 -1.53 3.38 -8.49
CA PHE A 82 -0.20 3.83 -8.90
C PHE A 82 0.91 3.21 -8.05
N GLY A 83 0.73 3.14 -6.74
CA GLY A 83 1.66 2.45 -5.84
C GLY A 83 1.79 0.97 -6.17
N PHE A 84 0.66 0.32 -6.47
CA PHE A 84 0.65 -1.08 -6.90
C PHE A 84 1.33 -1.29 -8.24
N LEU A 85 1.09 -0.44 -9.25
CA LEU A 85 1.75 -0.55 -10.56
C LEU A 85 3.26 -0.39 -10.44
N ALA A 86 3.74 0.55 -9.60
CA ALA A 86 5.16 0.70 -9.32
C ALA A 86 5.73 -0.56 -8.64
N ASN A 87 5.02 -1.11 -7.65
CA ASN A 87 5.39 -2.37 -7.00
C ASN A 87 5.44 -3.53 -8.00
N GLN A 88 4.38 -3.71 -8.81
CA GLN A 88 4.26 -4.76 -9.81
C GLN A 88 5.40 -4.69 -10.83
N LEU A 89 5.72 -3.49 -11.33
CA LEU A 89 6.81 -3.30 -12.27
C LEU A 89 8.16 -3.70 -11.66
N LEU A 90 8.43 -3.29 -10.43
CA LEU A 90 9.67 -3.64 -9.73
C LEU A 90 9.77 -5.15 -9.45
N VAL A 91 8.67 -5.78 -9.02
CA VAL A 91 8.60 -7.24 -8.81
C VAL A 91 8.87 -7.99 -10.12
N ILE A 92 8.20 -7.60 -11.21
CA ILE A 92 8.41 -8.22 -12.53
C ILE A 92 9.88 -8.09 -12.94
N ASN A 93 10.45 -6.88 -12.92
CA ASN A 93 11.84 -6.69 -13.29
C ASN A 93 12.79 -7.52 -12.42
N ALA A 94 12.61 -7.53 -11.10
CA ALA A 94 13.46 -8.30 -10.21
C ALA A 94 13.39 -9.81 -10.49
N ILE A 95 12.21 -10.39 -10.73
CA ILE A 95 12.08 -11.82 -11.02
C ILE A 95 12.65 -12.18 -12.41
N TYR A 96 12.55 -11.29 -13.40
CA TYR A 96 13.10 -11.54 -14.74
C TYR A 96 14.62 -11.42 -14.80
N PHE A 97 15.20 -10.49 -14.04
CA PHE A 97 16.65 -10.24 -14.07
C PHE A 97 17.44 -10.94 -12.96
N THR A 98 16.76 -11.57 -11.98
CA THR A 98 17.42 -12.22 -10.85
C THR A 98 16.76 -13.57 -10.53
N SER A 99 17.51 -14.50 -9.95
CA SER A 99 16.99 -15.79 -9.47
C SER A 99 16.52 -15.73 -8.02
N VAL A 100 16.19 -14.53 -7.52
CA VAL A 100 15.80 -14.30 -6.12
C VAL A 100 14.37 -14.80 -5.91
N PRO A 101 14.07 -15.50 -4.81
CA PRO A 101 12.72 -16.01 -4.56
C PRO A 101 11.71 -14.88 -4.37
N PHE A 102 10.46 -15.12 -4.81
CA PHE A 102 9.39 -14.13 -4.85
C PHE A 102 9.12 -13.46 -3.51
N TRP A 103 9.09 -14.22 -2.41
CA TRP A 103 8.83 -13.68 -1.07
C TRP A 103 9.86 -12.62 -0.64
N LEU A 104 11.13 -12.77 -1.06
CA LEU A 104 12.19 -11.82 -0.73
C LEU A 104 12.12 -10.61 -1.66
N VAL A 105 11.90 -10.84 -2.96
CA VAL A 105 11.68 -9.77 -3.95
C VAL A 105 10.53 -8.88 -3.50
N LEU A 106 9.37 -9.46 -3.19
CA LEU A 106 8.19 -8.72 -2.79
C LEU A 106 8.46 -7.89 -1.52
N GLY A 107 9.09 -8.49 -0.50
CA GLY A 107 9.41 -7.80 0.75
C GLY A 107 10.31 -6.57 0.52
N VAL A 108 11.39 -6.74 -0.25
CA VAL A 108 12.31 -5.65 -0.58
C VAL A 108 11.62 -4.57 -1.40
N VAL A 109 10.86 -4.95 -2.43
CA VAL A 109 10.14 -4.00 -3.29
C VAL A 109 9.10 -3.21 -2.49
N MET A 110 8.37 -3.85 -1.57
CA MET A 110 7.41 -3.14 -0.71
C MET A 110 8.09 -2.09 0.16
N VAL A 111 9.26 -2.39 0.73
CA VAL A 111 10.05 -1.41 1.50
C VAL A 111 10.52 -0.27 0.61
N ILE A 112 11.06 -0.56 -0.59
CA ILE A 112 11.52 0.45 -1.55
C ILE A 112 10.37 1.38 -1.93
N VAL A 113 9.20 0.84 -2.26
CA VAL A 113 8.01 1.62 -2.62
C VAL A 113 7.56 2.47 -1.44
N ALA A 114 7.45 1.92 -0.24
CA ALA A 114 7.04 2.66 0.96
C ALA A 114 8.00 3.83 1.27
N VAL A 115 9.32 3.58 1.21
CA VAL A 115 10.35 4.60 1.44
C VAL A 115 10.31 5.67 0.35
N SER A 116 10.15 5.27 -0.92
CA SER A 116 10.04 6.20 -2.05
C SER A 116 8.79 7.09 -1.93
N THR A 117 7.64 6.51 -1.57
CA THR A 117 6.40 7.26 -1.31
C THR A 117 6.55 8.21 -0.12
N TYR A 118 7.26 7.80 0.94
CA TYR A 118 7.55 8.67 2.08
C TYR A 118 8.44 9.85 1.68
N PHE A 119 9.53 9.63 0.94
CA PHE A 119 10.37 10.72 0.47
C PHE A 119 9.64 11.61 -0.53
N LEU A 120 8.86 11.06 -1.45
CA LEU A 120 8.10 11.85 -2.41
C LEU A 120 7.06 12.72 -1.70
N SER A 121 6.34 12.17 -0.72
CA SER A 121 5.42 12.96 0.11
C SER A 121 6.15 13.99 0.95
N ARG A 122 7.32 13.66 1.53
CA ARG A 122 8.13 14.60 2.31
C ARG A 122 8.72 15.74 1.45
N TYR A 123 9.22 15.46 0.26
CA TYR A 123 9.87 16.46 -0.59
C TYR A 123 8.91 17.21 -1.51
N TRP A 124 7.73 16.66 -1.83
CA TRP A 124 6.72 17.36 -2.61
C TRP A 124 5.75 18.14 -1.70
N ALA A 125 5.26 17.57 -0.59
CA ALA A 125 4.29 18.24 0.27
C ALA A 125 4.91 19.37 1.14
N PHE A 126 6.23 19.39 1.34
CA PHE A 126 6.91 20.42 2.14
C PHE A 126 7.79 21.39 1.33
N LYS A 127 7.73 21.39 -0.01
CA LYS A 127 8.46 22.35 -0.87
C LYS A 127 7.64 23.56 -1.31
N GLY A 128 6.55 23.87 -0.61
CA GLY A 128 5.71 25.06 -0.86
C GLY A 128 5.64 26.04 0.32
N GLY A 129 6.57 25.97 1.27
CA GLY A 129 6.58 26.81 2.47
C GLY A 129 7.96 27.33 2.81
N LEU A 130 8.53 28.14 1.91
CA LEU A 130 9.50 29.19 2.23
C LEU A 130 9.08 30.44 1.47
#